data_AF-A0A7J8TB66-F1
#
_entry.id   AF-A0A7J8TB66-F1
#
_cell.length_a   1.000
_cell.length_b   1.000
_cell.length_c   1.000
_cell.angle_alpha   90.00
_cell.angle_beta   90.00
_cell.angle_gamma   90.00
#
_symmetry.space_group_name_H-M   'P 1'
#
loop_
_entity.id
_entity.type
_entity.pdbx_description
1 polymer ?
#
loop_
_entity_poly.entity_id
_entity_poly.type
_entity_poly.pdbx_seq_one_letter_code
_entity_poly.pdbx_strand_id
1 'polypeptide(L)'
;KAKSPALSDELPLDSSPSLSSSGKEKLGVVVKPLEKPRVVLKFIWMEKDIGMALDQVIPGHGSIPLSPYYFWPRKDAWEELKVLLESKPWISHMQRIHLLNQATDIINLWQTSGGNLT
;
A
#
# COMPACT_ATOMS: atom_id res chain seq x y z
N LYS A 1 65.36 29.91 22.10
CA LYS A 1 64.36 30.06 21.01
C LYS A 1 65.07 30.69 19.82
N ALA A 2 65.52 29.89 18.84
CA ALA A 2 66.05 30.36 17.56
C ALA A 2 66.07 29.21 16.52
N LYS A 3 65.51 29.52 15.34
CA LYS A 3 65.92 29.15 13.97
C LYS A 3 65.83 27.68 13.46
N SER A 4 64.90 27.46 12.52
CA SER A 4 64.80 26.35 11.56
C SER A 4 65.92 26.41 10.48
N PRO A 5 66.25 25.32 9.76
CA PRO A 5 65.58 24.95 8.47
C PRO A 5 65.49 23.40 8.24
N ALA A 6 64.48 22.82 7.59
CA ALA A 6 64.17 22.75 6.15
C ALA A 6 64.93 21.65 5.36
N LEU A 7 64.14 20.81 4.65
CA LEU A 7 64.43 20.02 3.42
C LEU A 7 65.48 18.89 3.51
N SER A 8 65.49 17.81 2.72
CA SER A 8 64.60 17.03 1.82
C SER A 8 65.50 15.94 1.18
N ASP A 9 64.91 15.06 0.35
CA ASP A 9 65.55 14.03 -0.52
C ASP A 9 65.79 12.66 0.16
N GLU A 10 65.24 11.54 -0.30
CA GLU A 10 65.16 11.08 -1.69
C GLU A 10 63.77 10.55 -2.16
N LEU A 11 63.56 10.70 -3.47
CA LEU A 11 62.48 10.24 -4.37
C LEU A 11 62.68 8.74 -4.78
N PRO A 12 61.98 8.16 -5.80
CA PRO A 12 60.56 8.12 -6.20
C PRO A 12 60.11 6.63 -6.43
N LEU A 13 59.09 6.39 -7.27
CA LEU A 13 58.54 5.12 -7.81
C LEU A 13 57.24 4.70 -7.08
N ASP A 14 56.07 4.57 -7.70
CA ASP A 14 55.75 4.30 -9.09
C ASP A 14 54.35 4.86 -9.39
N SER A 15 54.25 5.61 -10.48
CA SER A 15 52.99 6.10 -11.02
C SER A 15 52.46 5.03 -11.96
N SER A 16 51.41 4.33 -11.57
CA SER A 16 50.62 3.51 -12.50
C SER A 16 49.54 4.37 -13.18
N PRO A 17 49.57 4.57 -14.51
CA PRO A 17 48.40 4.94 -15.27
C PRO A 17 47.77 3.67 -15.86
N SER A 18 46.45 3.53 -15.81
CA SER A 18 45.65 3.33 -17.03
C SER A 18 44.16 3.06 -16.79
N LEU A 19 43.39 3.93 -17.44
CA LEU A 19 42.19 3.67 -18.25
C LEU A 19 41.06 2.78 -17.70
N SER A 20 39.97 3.51 -17.41
CA SER A 20 38.60 3.21 -17.81
C SER A 20 38.38 2.00 -18.73
N SER A 21 37.66 1.00 -18.22
CA SER A 21 36.74 0.20 -19.02
C SER A 21 35.44 0.01 -18.24
N SER A 22 34.53 0.97 -18.41
CA SER A 22 33.12 0.74 -18.12
C SER A 22 32.60 -0.28 -19.13
N GLY A 23 31.99 -1.36 -18.64
CA GLY A 23 31.34 -2.33 -19.51
C GLY A 23 31.43 -3.75 -19.01
N LYS A 24 30.70 -4.07 -17.94
CA LYS A 24 30.11 -5.40 -17.74
C LYS A 24 28.73 -5.21 -17.15
N GLU A 25 27.77 -5.13 -18.06
CA GLU A 25 26.33 -5.18 -17.84
C GLU A 25 26.00 -6.37 -16.93
N LYS A 26 25.61 -6.10 -15.68
CA LYS A 26 24.88 -7.07 -14.87
C LYS A 26 23.44 -6.62 -14.89
N LEU A 27 22.65 -7.40 -15.63
CA LEU A 27 21.20 -7.30 -15.77
C LEU A 27 20.58 -6.85 -14.46
N GLY A 28 20.14 -5.59 -14.42
CA GLY A 28 19.32 -5.09 -13.34
C GLY A 28 18.06 -5.94 -13.31
N VAL A 29 17.95 -6.84 -12.33
CA VAL A 29 16.65 -7.36 -11.95
C VAL A 29 15.92 -6.14 -11.40
N VAL A 30 15.21 -5.43 -12.28
CA VAL A 30 14.17 -4.49 -11.89
C VAL A 30 13.12 -5.37 -11.24
N VAL A 31 13.29 -5.60 -9.95
CA VAL A 31 12.22 -6.08 -9.08
C VAL A 31 11.19 -4.98 -9.20
N LYS A 32 10.19 -5.16 -10.07
CA LYS A 32 8.97 -4.36 -10.01
C LYS A 32 8.57 -4.44 -8.54
N PRO A 33 8.56 -3.32 -7.79
CA PRO A 33 8.14 -3.38 -6.41
C PRO A 33 6.79 -4.09 -6.44
N LEU A 34 6.66 -5.17 -5.67
CA LEU A 34 5.40 -5.91 -5.58
C LEU A 34 4.42 -4.98 -4.89
N GLU A 35 3.82 -4.09 -5.68
CA GLU A 35 2.91 -3.10 -5.16
C GLU A 35 1.67 -3.85 -4.71
N LYS A 36 1.51 -3.88 -3.38
CA LYS A 36 0.45 -4.66 -2.75
C LYS A 36 -0.89 -4.11 -3.22
N PRO A 37 -1.78 -4.96 -3.77
CA PRO A 37 -3.11 -4.53 -4.15
C PRO A 37 -3.81 -3.92 -2.94
N ARG A 38 -4.41 -2.75 -3.13
CA ARG A 38 -5.18 -2.06 -2.09
C ARG A 38 -6.64 -2.41 -2.27
N VAL A 39 -7.36 -2.53 -1.17
CA VAL A 39 -8.80 -2.74 -1.19
C VAL A 39 -9.44 -1.51 -0.58
N VAL A 40 -10.49 -1.04 -1.23
CA VAL A 40 -11.24 0.15 -0.87
C VAL A 40 -12.67 -0.25 -0.61
N LEU A 41 -13.19 0.15 0.55
CA LEU A 41 -14.60 0.00 0.88
C LEU A 41 -15.40 1.13 0.22
N LYS A 42 -16.45 0.76 -0.53
CA LYS A 42 -17.43 1.67 -1.10
C LYS A 42 -18.77 1.42 -0.45
N PHE A 43 -19.56 2.47 -0.29
CA PHE A 43 -20.91 2.37 0.25
C PHE A 43 -21.84 3.33 -0.46
N ILE A 44 -23.13 3.01 -0.40
CA ILE A 44 -24.24 3.83 -0.91
C ILE A 44 -25.15 4.10 0.28
N TRP A 45 -25.30 5.38 0.60
CA TRP A 45 -26.14 5.82 1.70
C TRP A 45 -27.56 6.07 1.21
N MET A 46 -28.54 5.39 1.81
CA MET A 46 -29.96 5.69 1.59
C MET A 46 -30.69 5.88 2.93
N GLU A 47 -31.92 6.38 2.86
CA GLU A 47 -32.73 6.69 4.04
C GLU A 47 -33.07 5.45 4.88
N LYS A 48 -33.38 4.33 4.21
CA LYS A 48 -33.87 3.10 4.85
C LYS A 48 -32.91 1.93 4.74
N ASP A 49 -31.92 2.02 3.85
CA ASP A 49 -30.96 0.97 3.58
C ASP A 49 -29.58 1.59 3.33
N ILE A 50 -28.52 0.85 3.64
CA ILE A 50 -27.14 1.19 3.29
C ILE A 50 -26.51 0.05 2.47
N GLY A 51 -26.04 0.38 1.27
CA GLY A 51 -25.34 -0.55 0.39
C GLY A 51 -23.84 -0.55 0.69
N MET A 52 -23.18 -1.70 0.72
CA MET A 52 -21.72 -1.80 0.91
C MET A 52 -21.08 -2.71 -0.15
N ALA A 53 -19.92 -2.31 -0.67
CA ALA A 53 -19.16 -3.01 -1.69
C ALA A 53 -17.65 -2.81 -1.50
N LEU A 54 -16.82 -3.65 -2.13
CA LEU A 54 -15.37 -3.55 -2.14
C LEU A 54 -14.86 -3.40 -3.56
N ASP A 55 -13.89 -2.51 -3.72
CA ASP A 55 -13.10 -2.36 -4.95
C ASP A 55 -11.64 -2.68 -4.66
N GLN A 56 -10.99 -3.39 -5.59
CA GLN A 56 -9.55 -3.59 -5.59
C GLN A 56 -8.89 -2.55 -6.47
N VAL A 57 -7.94 -1.82 -5.91
CA VAL A 57 -7.08 -0.93 -6.67
C VAL A 57 -5.72 -1.60 -6.82
N ILE A 58 -5.41 -1.99 -8.06
CA ILE A 58 -4.11 -2.53 -8.43
C ILE A 58 -3.36 -1.45 -9.22
N PRO A 59 -2.19 -1.00 -8.74
CA PRO A 59 -1.37 -0.06 -9.48
C PRO A 59 -0.93 -0.69 -10.82
N GLY A 60 -1.26 0.00 -11.91
CA GLY A 60 -1.04 -0.48 -13.28
C GLY A 60 -2.22 -1.20 -13.93
N HIS A 61 -3.21 -1.68 -13.17
CA HIS A 61 -4.41 -2.38 -13.70
C HIS A 61 -5.73 -1.66 -13.40
N GLY A 62 -5.71 -0.53 -12.68
CA GLY A 62 -6.91 0.26 -12.39
C GLY A 62 -7.71 -0.24 -11.18
N SER A 63 -8.98 0.17 -11.11
CA SER A 63 -9.91 -0.24 -10.05
C SER A 63 -10.83 -1.34 -10.57
N ILE A 64 -10.83 -2.49 -9.92
CA ILE A 64 -11.63 -3.67 -10.26
C ILE A 64 -12.63 -3.90 -9.13
N PRO A 65 -13.95 -3.94 -9.39
CA PRO A 65 -14.93 -4.22 -8.34
C PRO A 65 -14.74 -5.65 -7.83
N LEU A 66 -14.54 -5.80 -6.53
CA LEU A 66 -14.34 -7.10 -5.87
C LEU A 66 -15.62 -7.74 -5.40
N SER A 67 -16.62 -6.94 -5.07
CA SER A 67 -17.88 -7.41 -4.55
C SER A 67 -19.05 -6.58 -5.09
N PRO A 68 -20.23 -7.20 -5.24
CA PRO A 68 -21.46 -6.45 -5.47
C PRO A 68 -21.82 -5.61 -4.24
N TYR A 69 -22.82 -4.74 -4.40
CA TYR A 69 -23.41 -3.99 -3.30
C TYR A 69 -24.35 -4.89 -2.50
N TYR A 70 -24.07 -5.02 -1.21
CA TYR A 70 -24.91 -5.70 -0.24
C TYR A 70 -25.68 -4.66 0.58
N PHE A 71 -27.00 -4.82 0.68
CA PHE A 71 -27.87 -3.84 1.34
C PHE A 71 -28.21 -4.27 2.78
N TRP A 72 -27.78 -3.46 3.73
CA TRP A 72 -28.11 -3.53 5.15
C TRP A 72 -29.30 -2.61 5.45
N PRO A 73 -30.26 -2.96 6.34
CA PRO A 73 -30.27 -4.10 7.27
C PRO A 73 -30.91 -5.38 6.72
N ARG A 74 -31.36 -5.38 5.46
CA ARG A 74 -32.06 -6.54 4.87
C ARG A 74 -31.16 -7.76 4.68
N LYS A 75 -29.86 -7.53 4.47
CA LYS A 75 -28.84 -8.54 4.30
C LYS A 75 -27.59 -8.13 5.08
N ASP A 76 -26.92 -9.09 5.70
CA ASP A 76 -25.69 -8.88 6.47
C ASP A 76 -24.51 -8.49 5.57
N ALA A 77 -24.49 -7.24 5.13
CA ALA A 77 -23.47 -6.70 4.24
C ALA A 77 -22.05 -6.84 4.82
N TRP A 78 -21.90 -6.64 6.13
CA TRP A 78 -20.62 -6.78 6.84
C TRP A 78 -20.10 -8.23 6.83
N GLU A 79 -20.98 -9.20 7.00
CA GLU A 79 -20.60 -10.62 6.98
C GLU A 79 -20.20 -11.05 5.57
N GLU A 80 -20.97 -10.64 4.56
CA GLU A 80 -20.64 -10.88 3.15
C GLU A 80 -19.27 -10.29 2.81
N LEU A 81 -18.97 -9.05 3.23
CA LEU A 81 -17.66 -8.42 3.08
C LEU A 81 -16.55 -9.24 3.73
N LYS A 82 -16.75 -9.72 4.96
CA LYS A 82 -15.78 -10.53 5.70
C LYS A 82 -15.48 -11.84 4.99
N VAL A 83 -16.50 -12.60 4.59
CA VAL A 83 -16.35 -13.88 3.89
C VAL A 83 -15.59 -13.68 2.57
N LEU A 84 -15.91 -12.60 1.85
CA LEU A 84 -15.24 -12.25 0.60
C LEU A 84 -13.75 -11.93 0.81
N LEU A 85 -13.42 -11.19 1.88
CA LEU A 85 -12.04 -10.89 2.27
C LEU A 85 -11.29 -12.12 2.83
N GLU A 86 -12.00 -13.12 3.36
CA GLU A 86 -11.44 -14.39 3.84
C GLU A 86 -11.12 -15.36 2.71
N SER A 87 -11.95 -15.37 1.65
CA SER A 87 -11.71 -16.18 0.46
C SER A 87 -10.46 -15.77 -0.33
N LYS A 88 -9.89 -14.59 -0.06
CA LYS A 88 -8.82 -13.96 -0.85
C LYS A 88 -7.50 -13.95 -0.06
N PRO A 89 -6.59 -14.93 -0.29
CA PRO A 89 -5.36 -15.08 0.50
C PRO A 89 -4.33 -13.97 0.27
N TRP A 90 -4.49 -13.17 -0.79
CA TRP A 90 -3.63 -12.01 -1.07
C TRP A 90 -3.97 -10.79 -0.19
N ILE A 91 -5.13 -10.80 0.49
CA ILE A 91 -5.52 -9.76 1.44
C ILE A 91 -4.97 -10.12 2.81
N SER A 92 -4.14 -9.25 3.36
CA SER A 92 -3.60 -9.45 4.71
C SER A 92 -4.69 -9.35 5.78
N HIS A 93 -4.51 -10.06 6.88
CA HIS A 93 -5.45 -10.01 8.01
C HIS A 93 -5.64 -8.59 8.55
N MET A 94 -4.55 -7.81 8.66
CA MET A 94 -4.61 -6.41 9.10
C MET A 94 -5.47 -5.55 8.18
N GLN A 95 -5.35 -5.71 6.86
CA GLN A 95 -6.20 -4.97 5.91
C GLN A 95 -7.67 -5.37 6.05
N ARG A 96 -7.96 -6.66 6.24
CA ARG A 96 -9.32 -7.14 6.49
C ARG A 96 -9.93 -6.47 7.71
N ILE A 97 -9.24 -6.51 8.85
CA ILE A 97 -9.74 -5.90 10.09
C ILE A 97 -9.93 -4.39 9.92
N HIS A 98 -9.01 -3.70 9.27
CA HIS A 98 -9.14 -2.26 9.02
C HIS A 98 -10.41 -1.92 8.21
N LEU A 99 -10.69 -2.66 7.13
CA LEU A 99 -11.87 -2.46 6.29
C LEU A 99 -13.16 -2.82 7.03
N LEU A 100 -13.15 -3.89 7.82
CA LEU A 100 -14.30 -4.31 8.61
C LEU A 100 -14.63 -3.32 9.72
N ASN A 101 -13.63 -2.72 10.36
CA ASN A 101 -13.86 -1.66 11.34
C ASN A 101 -14.45 -0.42 10.69
N GLN A 102 -13.91 0.02 9.53
CA GLN A 102 -14.48 1.12 8.77
C GLN A 102 -15.93 0.84 8.37
N ALA A 103 -16.22 -0.39 7.93
CA ALA A 103 -17.57 -0.83 7.62
C ALA A 103 -18.50 -0.72 8.84
N THR A 104 -18.06 -1.20 10.00
CA THR A 104 -18.81 -1.10 11.25
C THR A 104 -19.03 0.35 11.67
N ASP A 105 -18.01 1.20 11.56
CA ASP A 105 -18.12 2.63 11.87
C ASP A 105 -19.16 3.31 10.99
N ILE A 106 -19.17 3.02 9.69
CA ILE A 106 -20.17 3.54 8.74
C ILE A 106 -21.58 3.05 9.09
N ILE A 107 -21.75 1.76 9.44
CA ILE A 107 -23.04 1.21 9.86
C ILE A 107 -23.53 1.91 11.14
N ASN A 108 -22.65 2.09 12.13
CA ASN A 108 -22.97 2.78 13.38
C ASN A 108 -23.38 4.23 13.12
N LEU A 109 -22.67 4.93 12.23
CA LEU A 109 -22.99 6.30 11.82
C LEU A 109 -24.37 6.35 11.14
N TRP A 110 -24.67 5.40 10.25
CA TRP A 110 -25.96 5.31 9.56
C TRP A 110 -27.12 5.02 10.53
N GLN A 111 -26.95 4.07 11.44
CA GLN A 111 -27.95 3.75 12.46
C GLN A 111 -28.24 4.96 13.36
N THR A 112 -27.20 5.70 13.77
CA THR A 112 -27.35 6.90 14.58
C THR A 112 -28.06 8.01 13.80
N SER A 113 -27.72 8.18 12.52
CA SER A 113 -28.33 9.20 11.65
C SER A 113 -29.80 8.91 11.34
N GLY A 114 -30.16 7.64 11.13
CA GLY A 114 -31.55 7.22 10.89
C GLY A 114 -32.43 7.26 12.15
N GLY A 115 -31.82 7.24 13.34
CA GLY A 115 -32.52 7.31 14.63
C GLY A 115 -32.61 8.70 15.27
N ASN A 116 -31.82 9.69 14.80
CA ASN A 116 -31.73 11.03 15.40
C ASN A 116 -32.46 12.12 14.60
N LEU A 117 -33.51 11.75 13.86
CA LEU A 117 -34.40 12.70 13.15
C LEU A 117 -35.64 13.11 13.97
N THR A 118 -35.61 12.93 15.29
CA THR A 118 -36.68 13.37 16.22
C THR A 118 -36.35 14.66 16.91
#